data_AF-A0A6S7G2W9-F1
#
_entry.id   AF-A0A6S7G2W9-F1
#
_cell.length_a   1.000
_cell.length_b   1.000
_cell.length_c   1.000
_cell.angle_alpha   90.00
_cell.angle_beta   90.00
_cell.angle_gamma   90.00
#
_symmetry.space_group_name_H-M   'P 1'
#
loop_
_entity.id
_entity.type
_entity.pdbx_description
1 polymer ?
#
loop_
_entity_poly.entity_id
_entity_poly.type
_entity_poly.pdbx_seq_one_letter_code
_entity_poly.pdbx_strand_id
1 'polypeptide(L)'
;MDKMILLVFAYGVLLNSCVFAFTEPKQDTSASEEESQYPKNAFYLTLESKCRDRYIDCTEEYCYRIKTSWWKKKMRRQCKRTCGYCRALSPPACFNSQYGCCWDYVTAALGPGGKGCPPCDDNRRYPNVCRRFKTYCLRKGISGKWMRGHCPDACGHCAIWQFK
;
A
#
# COMPACT_ATOMS: atom_id res chain seq x y z
N MET A 1 -72.01 35.39 -25.98
CA MET A 1 -70.73 35.75 -26.61
C MET A 1 -69.88 34.49 -26.55
N ASP A 2 -70.15 33.51 -27.41
CA ASP A 2 -69.57 33.40 -28.77
C ASP A 2 -68.07 33.12 -28.66
N LYS A 3 -67.43 32.15 -29.30
CA LYS A 3 -67.72 31.17 -30.36
C LYS A 3 -66.48 30.25 -30.33
N MET A 4 -66.64 28.94 -30.17
CA MET A 4 -66.53 27.96 -31.25
C MET A 4 -65.08 27.62 -31.71
N ILE A 5 -64.87 26.30 -31.91
CA ILE A 5 -64.17 25.70 -33.08
C ILE A 5 -62.62 25.64 -32.99
N LEU A 6 -61.90 24.50 -33.07
CA LEU A 6 -62.13 23.22 -33.78
C LEU A 6 -61.06 22.13 -33.42
N LEU A 7 -61.48 20.85 -33.48
CA LEU A 7 -60.73 19.61 -33.85
C LEU A 7 -59.71 19.06 -32.83
N VAL A 8 -59.90 17.95 -32.11
CA VAL A 8 -60.58 16.65 -32.33
C VAL A 8 -59.92 15.78 -33.42
N PHE A 9 -59.25 14.72 -32.91
CA PHE A 9 -58.82 13.45 -33.51
C PHE A 9 -57.71 13.42 -34.57
N ALA A 10 -56.56 12.87 -34.16
CA ALA A 10 -55.74 12.04 -35.04
C ALA A 10 -54.80 11.12 -34.23
N TYR A 11 -55.09 9.82 -34.22
CA TYR A 11 -54.16 8.66 -34.28
C TYR A 11 -52.97 8.60 -33.29
N GLY A 12 -52.67 7.52 -32.56
CA GLY A 12 -53.15 6.15 -32.58
C GLY A 12 -52.32 5.36 -31.57
N VAL A 13 -52.98 4.47 -30.83
CA VAL A 13 -52.34 3.49 -29.94
C VAL A 13 -51.86 2.34 -30.81
N LEU A 14 -50.55 2.08 -30.87
CA LEU A 14 -50.00 0.77 -31.23
C LEU A 14 -48.78 0.44 -30.35
N LEU A 15 -49.08 -0.43 -29.38
CA LEU A 15 -48.27 -1.47 -28.77
C LEU A 15 -46.87 -1.68 -29.36
N ASN A 16 -45.84 -1.51 -28.52
CA ASN A 16 -44.69 -2.40 -28.53
C ASN A 16 -44.01 -2.44 -27.15
N SER A 17 -44.22 -3.58 -26.50
CA SER A 17 -43.34 -4.29 -25.58
C SER A 17 -41.96 -3.68 -25.34
N CYS A 18 -41.71 -3.21 -24.11
CA CYS A 18 -40.42 -3.42 -23.45
C CYS A 18 -40.64 -3.32 -21.94
N VAL A 19 -40.74 -4.50 -21.34
CA VAL A 19 -40.61 -4.75 -19.90
C VAL A 19 -39.23 -4.24 -19.49
N PHE A 20 -39.16 -3.05 -18.88
CA PHE A 20 -37.95 -2.63 -18.19
C PHE A 20 -37.95 -3.29 -16.81
N ALA A 21 -37.32 -4.45 -16.77
CA ALA A 21 -36.95 -5.15 -15.55
C ALA A 21 -36.10 -4.20 -14.68
N PHE A 22 -36.62 -3.87 -13.50
CA PHE A 22 -35.83 -3.35 -12.40
C PHE A 22 -34.83 -4.43 -11.99
N THR A 23 -33.55 -4.23 -12.28
CA THR A 23 -32.48 -4.96 -11.61
C THR A 23 -31.94 -4.09 -10.49
N GLU A 24 -32.34 -4.43 -9.26
CA GLU A 24 -31.74 -3.94 -8.04
C GLU A 24 -30.25 -4.36 -7.99
N PRO A 25 -29.32 -3.47 -7.59
CA PRO A 25 -27.98 -3.90 -7.27
C PRO A 25 -28.01 -4.74 -5.98
N LYS A 26 -27.53 -5.98 -6.10
CA LYS A 26 -27.46 -6.96 -5.02
C LYS A 26 -26.82 -6.39 -3.76
N GLN A 27 -27.57 -6.50 -2.68
CA GLN A 27 -27.14 -6.40 -1.31
C GLN A 27 -26.58 -7.78 -0.92
N ASP A 28 -25.26 -7.97 -0.97
CA ASP A 28 -24.63 -9.15 -0.38
C ASP A 28 -24.44 -8.88 1.12
N THR A 29 -25.34 -9.46 1.89
CA THR A 29 -25.30 -9.53 3.35
C THR A 29 -24.24 -10.50 3.85
N SER A 30 -23.67 -10.13 4.99
CA SER A 30 -23.13 -10.97 6.07
C SER A 30 -21.89 -11.83 5.80
N ALA A 31 -20.76 -11.36 6.32
CA ALA A 31 -19.90 -12.16 7.20
C ALA A 31 -19.16 -11.20 8.15
N SER A 32 -19.78 -10.95 9.30
CA SER A 32 -19.11 -10.41 10.47
C SER A 32 -18.23 -11.49 11.08
N GLU A 33 -16.92 -11.39 10.90
CA GLU A 33 -15.96 -12.02 11.81
C GLU A 33 -14.92 -10.95 12.21
N GLU A 34 -15.04 -10.60 13.48
CA GLU A 34 -14.12 -9.81 14.27
C GLU A 34 -12.78 -10.56 14.38
N GLU A 35 -11.74 -10.10 13.66
CA GLU A 35 -10.38 -10.60 13.89
C GLU A 35 -9.36 -9.45 13.98
N SER A 36 -9.04 -9.12 15.23
CA SER A 36 -7.75 -8.66 15.72
C SER A 36 -7.16 -7.38 15.11
N GLN A 37 -7.28 -6.33 15.89
CA GLN A 37 -6.59 -5.04 15.82
C GLN A 37 -5.05 -5.18 15.82
N TYR A 38 -4.45 -5.51 14.67
CA TYR A 38 -3.06 -5.18 14.32
C TYR A 38 -2.98 -5.02 12.79
N PRO A 39 -2.33 -3.97 12.24
CA PRO A 39 -2.28 -3.72 10.80
C PRO A 39 -1.36 -4.74 10.11
N LYS A 40 -1.85 -5.96 9.92
CA LYS A 40 -1.25 -6.92 9.00
C LYS A 40 -1.42 -6.34 7.59
N ASN A 41 -0.32 -5.86 6.99
CA ASN A 41 -0.04 -5.74 5.54
C ASN A 41 0.31 -4.36 4.93
N ALA A 42 0.39 -3.25 5.69
CA ALA A 42 0.89 -1.98 5.11
C ALA A 42 2.36 -2.07 4.61
N PHE A 43 3.16 -2.98 5.16
CA PHE A 43 4.55 -3.21 4.73
C PHE A 43 4.63 -3.89 3.36
N TYR A 44 3.86 -4.97 3.11
CA TYR A 44 3.85 -5.65 1.81
C TYR A 44 3.27 -4.75 0.71
N LEU A 45 2.19 -4.02 1.00
CA LEU A 45 1.55 -3.08 0.06
C LEU A 45 2.47 -1.91 -0.33
N THR A 46 3.36 -1.47 0.56
CA THR A 46 4.33 -0.39 0.26
C THR A 46 5.60 -0.86 -0.48
N LEU A 47 5.77 -2.18 -0.62
CA LEU A 47 7.00 -2.78 -1.09
C LEU A 47 6.91 -3.25 -2.55
N GLU A 48 5.75 -3.76 -2.95
CA GLU A 48 5.40 -3.94 -4.37
C GLU A 48 5.19 -2.58 -5.07
N SER A 49 4.67 -1.58 -4.36
CA SER A 49 4.29 -0.28 -4.94
C SER A 49 5.44 0.64 -5.36
N LYS A 50 6.70 0.34 -5.00
CA LYS A 50 7.86 1.16 -5.41
C LYS A 50 8.60 0.65 -6.64
N CYS A 51 8.37 -0.60 -7.04
CA CYS A 51 9.05 -1.14 -8.21
C CYS A 51 8.24 -0.87 -9.48
N ARG A 52 8.69 0.10 -10.28
CA ARG A 52 8.09 0.46 -11.56
C ARG A 52 9.13 0.49 -12.66
N ASP A 53 8.69 0.30 -13.88
CA ASP A 53 9.52 0.54 -15.06
C ASP A 53 9.90 2.02 -15.10
N ARG A 54 11.15 2.28 -15.51
CA ARG A 54 11.66 3.63 -15.78
C ARG A 54 11.35 4.03 -17.22
N TYR A 55 11.33 3.06 -18.13
CA TYR A 55 10.98 3.28 -19.53
C TYR A 55 9.48 3.03 -19.72
N ILE A 56 8.81 3.92 -20.44
CA ILE A 56 7.35 3.94 -20.58
C ILE A 56 6.86 2.76 -21.42
N ASP A 57 7.63 2.39 -22.45
CA ASP A 57 7.27 1.36 -23.41
C ASP A 57 8.08 0.07 -23.18
N CYS A 58 7.79 -0.58 -22.04
CA CYS A 58 8.36 -1.88 -21.71
C CYS A 58 7.32 -2.96 -21.99
N THR A 59 7.58 -3.81 -22.99
CA THR A 59 6.81 -5.03 -23.28
C THR A 59 7.58 -6.27 -22.82
N GLU A 60 6.87 -7.40 -22.63
CA GLU A 60 7.52 -8.66 -22.23
C GLU A 60 8.52 -9.17 -23.27
N GLU A 61 8.27 -8.90 -24.55
CA GLU A 61 9.18 -9.25 -25.64
C GLU A 61 10.57 -8.62 -25.45
N TYR A 62 10.61 -7.37 -24.97
CA TYR A 62 11.87 -6.65 -24.77
C TYR A 62 12.77 -7.34 -23.73
N CYS A 63 12.20 -8.12 -22.81
CA CYS A 63 12.96 -8.79 -21.76
C CYS A 63 13.94 -9.84 -22.31
N TYR A 64 13.59 -10.48 -23.43
CA TYR A 64 14.35 -11.59 -24.03
C TYR A 64 14.81 -11.32 -25.47
N ARG A 65 14.47 -10.16 -26.05
CA ARG A 65 14.80 -9.76 -27.44
C ARG A 65 16.28 -9.86 -27.80
N ILE A 66 17.19 -9.49 -26.89
CA ILE A 66 18.64 -9.53 -27.14
C ILE A 66 19.33 -10.30 -26.02
N LYS A 67 20.02 -11.39 -26.35
CA LYS A 67 20.68 -12.30 -25.38
C LYS A 67 22.09 -11.82 -24.96
N THR A 68 22.30 -10.51 -24.82
CA THR A 68 23.58 -9.95 -24.35
C THR A 68 23.52 -9.56 -22.87
N SER A 69 24.67 -9.63 -22.19
CA SER A 69 24.80 -9.22 -20.78
C SER A 69 24.41 -7.75 -20.57
N TRP A 70 24.80 -6.87 -21.49
CA TRP A 70 24.40 -5.46 -21.48
C TRP A 70 22.88 -5.28 -21.60
N TRP A 71 22.21 -6.01 -22.50
CA TRP A 71 20.75 -5.92 -22.65
C TRP A 71 20.03 -6.38 -21.39
N LYS A 72 20.44 -7.51 -20.81
CA LYS A 72 19.93 -7.99 -19.52
C LYS A 72 20.10 -6.94 -18.41
N LYS A 73 21.24 -6.24 -18.39
CA LYS A 73 21.50 -5.13 -17.45
C LYS A 73 20.63 -3.90 -17.73
N LYS A 74 20.37 -3.59 -19.00
CA LYS A 74 19.46 -2.52 -19.44
C LYS A 74 18.02 -2.81 -19.01
N MET A 75 17.51 -4.02 -19.28
CA MET A 75 16.16 -4.44 -18.87
C MET A 75 16.01 -4.44 -17.34
N ARG A 76 17.01 -4.91 -16.59
CA ARG A 76 17.04 -4.82 -15.10
C ARG A 76 16.96 -3.40 -14.55
N ARG A 77 17.41 -2.39 -15.30
CA ARG A 77 17.40 -0.98 -14.87
C ARG A 77 16.15 -0.24 -15.34
N GLN A 78 15.70 -0.54 -16.56
CA GLN A 78 14.67 0.20 -17.29
C GLN A 78 13.29 -0.46 -17.22
N CYS A 79 13.21 -1.77 -17.43
CA CYS A 79 11.97 -2.54 -17.51
C CYS A 79 11.88 -3.56 -16.37
N LYS A 80 12.19 -3.11 -15.15
CA LYS A 80 12.35 -4.00 -14.00
C LYS A 80 11.04 -4.61 -13.51
N ARG A 81 9.91 -3.95 -13.69
CA ARG A 81 8.60 -4.48 -13.33
C ARG A 81 8.09 -5.37 -14.44
N THR A 82 8.07 -4.90 -15.68
CA THR A 82 7.65 -5.71 -16.84
C THR A 82 8.46 -7.01 -16.95
N CYS A 83 9.79 -6.95 -16.80
CA CYS A 83 10.65 -8.13 -16.93
C CYS A 83 10.83 -8.95 -15.64
N GLY A 84 10.02 -8.72 -14.61
CA GLY A 84 10.07 -9.49 -13.36
C GLY A 84 11.39 -9.36 -12.57
N TYR A 85 12.15 -8.29 -12.78
CA TYR A 85 13.40 -8.02 -12.04
C TYR A 85 13.16 -7.27 -10.72
N CYS A 86 11.92 -6.90 -10.42
CA CYS A 86 11.55 -6.42 -9.11
C CYS A 86 11.87 -7.50 -8.07
N ARG A 87 12.84 -7.20 -7.21
CA ARG A 87 13.03 -7.98 -5.99
C ARG A 87 12.00 -7.48 -4.99
N ALA A 88 11.03 -8.31 -4.64
CA ALA A 88 10.37 -8.13 -3.37
C ALA A 88 11.48 -8.15 -2.30
N LEU A 89 11.63 -7.07 -1.54
CA LEU A 89 12.39 -7.16 -0.30
C LEU A 89 11.61 -8.17 0.53
N SER A 90 12.19 -9.35 0.76
CA SER A 90 11.62 -10.31 1.70
C SER A 90 11.41 -9.55 3.01
N PRO A 91 10.16 -9.50 3.51
CA PRO A 91 9.92 -8.81 4.74
C PRO A 91 10.72 -9.44 5.88
N PRO A 92 11.16 -8.64 6.86
CA PRO A 92 11.86 -9.16 8.01
C PRO A 92 11.11 -10.36 8.61
N ALA A 93 11.84 -11.42 8.99
CA ALA A 93 11.24 -12.66 9.47
C ALA A 93 10.30 -12.44 10.66
N CYS A 94 10.53 -11.40 11.47
CA CYS A 94 9.68 -11.02 12.58
C CYS A 94 8.24 -10.67 12.18
N PHE A 95 7.96 -10.27 10.93
CA PHE A 95 6.59 -10.00 10.47
C PHE A 95 5.73 -11.26 10.41
N ASN A 96 6.35 -12.43 10.28
CA ASN A 96 5.65 -13.72 10.28
C ASN A 96 5.55 -14.32 11.69
N SER A 97 6.09 -13.66 12.71
CA SER A 97 5.96 -14.11 14.09
C SER A 97 4.56 -13.81 14.64
N GLN A 98 4.14 -14.56 15.66
CA GLN A 98 2.80 -14.46 16.26
C GLN A 98 2.45 -13.02 16.71
N TYR A 99 3.43 -12.26 17.20
CA TYR A 99 3.24 -10.91 17.75
C TYR A 99 3.83 -9.80 16.87
N GLY A 100 4.35 -10.14 15.69
CA GLY A 100 4.96 -9.20 14.76
C GLY A 100 6.37 -8.72 15.15
N CYS A 101 6.86 -7.72 14.44
CA CYS A 101 8.16 -7.10 14.72
C CYS A 101 8.05 -6.02 15.79
N CYS A 102 9.11 -5.82 16.56
CA CYS A 102 9.33 -4.64 17.39
C CYS A 102 9.45 -3.35 16.56
N TRP A 103 9.56 -2.20 17.24
CA TRP A 103 9.73 -0.88 16.62
C TRP A 103 10.97 -0.78 15.71
N ASP A 104 11.96 -1.66 15.90
CA ASP A 104 13.19 -1.73 15.10
C ASP A 104 13.02 -2.48 13.77
N TYR A 105 11.87 -3.13 13.55
CA TYR A 105 11.57 -3.98 12.39
C TYR A 105 12.58 -5.11 12.14
N VAL A 106 13.30 -5.52 13.18
CA VAL A 106 14.32 -6.60 13.13
C VAL A 106 14.00 -7.66 14.17
N THR A 107 13.68 -7.24 15.38
CA THR A 107 13.43 -8.14 16.51
C THR A 107 11.98 -8.61 16.48
N ALA A 108 11.73 -9.92 16.66
CA ALA A 108 10.38 -10.44 16.83
C ALA A 108 9.91 -10.20 18.26
N ALA A 109 8.68 -9.71 18.43
CA ALA A 109 8.08 -9.59 19.75
C ALA A 109 7.80 -10.99 20.31
N LEU A 110 8.12 -11.20 21.59
CA LEU A 110 7.92 -12.47 22.29
C LEU A 110 6.52 -12.60 22.90
N GLY A 111 5.74 -11.52 22.90
CA GLY A 111 4.39 -11.49 23.45
C GLY A 111 3.64 -10.20 23.12
N PRO A 112 2.37 -10.10 23.54
CA PRO A 112 1.55 -8.90 23.35
C PRO A 112 2.19 -7.65 23.96
N GLY A 113 1.89 -6.47 23.39
CA GLY A 113 2.41 -5.19 23.89
C GLY A 113 3.93 -5.01 23.71
N GLY A 114 4.54 -5.72 22.76
CA GLY A 114 5.99 -5.62 22.51
C GLY A 114 6.84 -6.30 23.59
N LYS A 115 6.31 -7.33 24.28
CA LYS A 115 7.09 -8.08 25.27
C LYS A 115 8.36 -8.64 24.62
N GLY A 116 9.51 -8.42 25.26
CA GLY A 116 10.81 -8.85 24.74
C GLY A 116 11.42 -7.91 23.69
N CYS A 117 10.75 -6.79 23.37
CA CYS A 117 11.34 -5.78 22.50
C CYS A 117 12.40 -4.94 23.23
N PRO A 118 13.42 -4.44 22.50
CA PRO A 118 14.39 -3.51 23.07
C PRO A 118 13.73 -2.20 23.51
N PRO A 119 14.33 -1.46 24.45
CA PRO A 119 13.83 -0.15 24.87
C PRO A 119 13.73 0.78 23.66
N CYS A 120 12.60 1.45 23.54
CA CYS A 120 12.37 2.45 22.50
C CYS A 120 12.58 3.84 23.11
N ASP A 121 13.83 4.27 23.16
CA ASP A 121 14.21 5.62 23.57
C ASP A 121 15.32 6.18 22.69
N ASP A 122 15.38 7.51 22.59
CA ASP A 122 16.47 8.18 21.92
C ASP A 122 17.79 7.94 22.65
N ASN A 123 18.85 7.70 21.89
CA ASN A 123 20.18 7.48 22.42
C ASN A 123 20.68 8.75 23.12
N ARG A 124 20.80 8.68 24.44
CA ARG A 124 21.23 9.77 25.33
C ARG A 124 22.62 10.31 25.03
N ARG A 125 23.44 9.60 24.23
CA ARG A 125 24.74 10.09 23.75
C ARG A 125 24.60 11.20 22.71
N TYR A 126 23.45 11.29 22.01
CA TYR A 126 23.24 12.20 20.89
C TYR A 126 21.99 13.09 21.01
N PRO A 127 21.74 13.75 22.17
CA PRO A 127 20.47 14.45 22.42
C PRO A 127 20.24 15.61 21.44
N ASN A 128 21.31 16.34 21.10
CA ASN A 128 21.23 17.43 20.13
C ASN A 128 20.99 16.93 18.71
N VAL A 129 21.49 15.75 18.37
CA VAL A 129 21.34 15.17 17.03
C VAL A 129 19.89 14.71 16.85
N CYS A 130 19.35 13.96 17.80
CA CYS A 130 17.96 13.49 17.78
C CYS A 130 16.97 14.67 17.72
N ARG A 131 17.20 15.71 18.52
CA ARG A 131 16.34 16.91 18.52
C ARG A 131 16.39 17.70 17.22
N ARG A 132 17.58 17.90 16.63
CA ARG A 132 17.77 18.82 15.50
C ARG A 132 17.49 18.17 14.15
N PHE A 133 17.76 16.88 14.01
CA PHE A 133 17.71 16.18 12.71
C PHE A 133 16.49 15.27 12.56
N LYS A 134 15.36 15.57 13.22
CA LYS A 134 14.10 14.82 13.08
C LYS A 134 13.66 14.62 11.62
N THR A 135 13.88 15.60 10.75
CA THR A 135 13.54 15.49 9.33
C THR A 135 14.35 14.41 8.59
N TYR A 136 15.48 13.98 9.15
CA TYR A 136 16.33 12.94 8.55
C TYR A 136 15.71 11.55 8.69
N CYS A 137 14.73 11.36 9.58
CA CYS A 137 13.96 10.12 9.72
C CYS A 137 13.30 9.70 8.39
N LEU A 138 12.93 10.65 7.53
CA LEU A 138 12.33 10.39 6.22
C LEU A 138 13.36 10.18 5.09
N ARG A 139 14.63 10.49 5.33
CA ARG A 139 15.68 10.36 4.31
C ARG A 139 16.01 8.89 4.07
N LYS A 140 16.23 8.57 2.79
CA LYS A 140 16.83 7.29 2.39
C LYS A 140 18.34 7.33 2.58
N GLY A 141 18.97 6.17 2.73
CA GLY A 141 20.42 6.04 2.89
C GLY A 141 20.89 6.06 4.34
N ILE A 142 22.20 6.27 4.52
CA ILE A 142 22.90 6.07 5.80
C ILE A 142 22.39 7.02 6.87
N SER A 143 22.28 8.33 6.59
CA SER A 143 21.88 9.32 7.60
C SER A 143 20.48 9.08 8.16
N GLY A 144 19.52 8.72 7.30
CA GLY A 144 18.18 8.38 7.76
C GLY A 144 18.12 7.04 8.49
N LYS A 145 18.89 6.03 8.03
CA LYS A 145 19.02 4.76 8.77
C LYS A 145 19.63 4.99 10.16
N TRP A 146 20.67 5.83 10.24
CA TRP A 146 21.32 6.18 11.49
C TRP A 146 20.33 6.86 12.44
N MET A 147 19.54 7.82 11.94
CA MET A 147 18.54 8.54 12.75
C MET A 147 17.49 7.59 13.32
N ARG A 148 16.92 6.71 12.50
CA ARG A 148 15.90 5.75 12.97
C ARG A 148 16.44 4.72 13.96
N GLY A 149 17.74 4.38 13.87
CA GLY A 149 18.37 3.42 14.77
C GLY A 149 18.86 4.01 16.09
N HIS A 150 19.20 5.31 16.13
CA HIS A 150 19.71 5.97 17.33
C HIS A 150 18.71 6.92 17.99
N CYS A 151 17.72 7.39 17.24
CA CYS A 151 16.73 8.36 17.69
C CYS A 151 15.31 7.88 17.33
N PRO A 152 14.90 6.67 17.77
CA PRO A 152 13.61 6.10 17.38
C PRO A 152 12.42 6.89 17.92
N ASP A 153 12.53 7.51 19.09
CA ASP A 153 11.44 8.30 19.68
C ASP A 153 11.29 9.64 18.95
N ALA A 154 12.40 10.35 18.70
CA ALA A 154 12.39 11.56 17.87
C ALA A 154 11.90 11.30 16.43
N CYS A 155 12.07 10.08 15.92
CA CYS A 155 11.52 9.63 14.64
C CYS A 155 10.06 9.15 14.71
N GLY A 156 9.46 9.07 15.90
CA GLY A 156 8.08 8.63 16.10
C GLY A 156 7.86 7.13 15.96
N HIS A 157 8.91 6.31 16.07
CA HIS A 157 8.82 4.84 15.95
C HIS A 157 8.31 4.15 17.23
N CYS A 158 8.30 4.85 18.37
CA CYS A 158 7.95 4.27 19.67
C CYS A 158 6.44 4.20 19.96
N ALA A 159 5.59 4.83 19.13
CA ALA A 159 4.15 4.91 19.37
C ALA A 159 3.37 3.61 19.11
N ILE A 160 3.99 2.59 18.48
CA ILE A 160 3.30 1.38 17.99
C ILE A 160 2.89 0.43 19.14
N TRP A 161 3.46 0.57 20.34
CA TRP A 161 3.33 -0.43 21.43
C TRP A 161 2.71 0.13 22.72
N GLN A 162 2.21 1.38 22.70
CA GLN A 162 1.67 2.06 23.88
C GLN A 162 0.17 1.81 24.13
N PHE A 163 -0.49 1.02 23.28
CA PHE A 163 -1.90 0.66 23.48
C PHE A 163 -1.97 -0.65 24.27
N LYS A 164 -2.25 -0.49 25.56
CA LYS A 164 -2.59 -1.55 26.50
C LYS A 164 -4.11 -1.69 26.58
#